data_AF-A0A8S3XT91-F1
#
_entry.id   AF-A0A8S3XT91-F1
#
_cell.length_a   1.000
_cell.length_b   1.000
_cell.length_c   1.000
_cell.angle_alpha   90.00
_cell.angle_beta   90.00
_cell.angle_gamma   90.00
#
_symmetry.space_group_name_H-M   'P 1'
#
loop_
_entity.id
_entity.type
_entity.pdbx_description
1 polymer ?
#
loop_
_entity_poly.entity_id
_entity_poly.type
_entity_poly.pdbx_seq_one_letter_code
_entity_poly.pdbx_strand_id
1 'polypeptide(L)'
;MHSLIERRMRNRIINVPADYVQIIESVRNNPFDVKYLEHTFFKDIRNISSYKNICSGRSSGDPKVTDIRALMYSPSGEIPYKLRFEEPWMLLPQRKSPFSAKSSEDMQNLHQTRLKIKALKYDDLQQIKEVLPADFREFYNNLPHD
;
A
#
# COMPACT_ATOMS: atom_id res chain seq x y z
N MET A 1 4.75 12.93 3.38
CA MET A 1 5.35 13.21 2.06
C MET A 1 6.81 13.59 2.27
N HIS A 2 7.74 13.16 1.43
CA HIS A 2 9.17 13.53 1.56
C HIS A 2 9.36 15.00 1.18
N SER A 3 10.07 15.79 1.99
CA SER A 3 10.19 17.25 1.83
C SER A 3 10.72 17.68 0.45
N LEU A 4 11.70 16.96 -0.09
CA LEU A 4 12.23 17.19 -1.44
C LEU A 4 11.20 16.95 -2.56
N ILE A 5 10.36 15.92 -2.44
CA ILE A 5 9.30 15.62 -3.40
C ILE A 5 8.28 16.76 -3.37
N GLU A 6 7.83 17.13 -2.19
CA GLU A 6 6.87 18.21 -1.99
C GLU A 6 7.36 19.52 -2.62
N ARG A 7 8.62 19.90 -2.33
CA ARG A 7 9.24 21.12 -2.88
C ARG A 7 9.25 21.13 -4.40
N ARG A 8 9.47 19.98 -5.05
CA ARG A 8 9.56 19.87 -6.51
C ARG A 8 8.21 19.77 -7.20
N MET A 9 7.19 19.31 -6.48
CA MET A 9 5.81 19.24 -6.96
C MET A 9 5.09 20.59 -6.89
N ARG A 10 5.46 21.47 -5.96
CA ARG A 10 4.87 22.82 -5.84
C ARG A 10 4.99 23.58 -7.17
N ASN A 11 3.90 24.25 -7.55
CA ASN A 11 3.79 25.07 -8.76
C ASN A 11 4.07 24.32 -10.08
N ARG A 12 3.95 23.00 -10.10
CA ARG A 12 3.95 22.22 -11.35
C ARG A 12 2.53 21.91 -11.78
N ILE A 13 2.34 21.96 -13.09
CA ILE A 13 1.11 21.48 -13.72
C ILE A 13 1.18 19.96 -13.71
N ILE A 14 0.09 19.35 -13.25
CA ILE A 14 -0.10 17.91 -13.24
C ILE A 14 -1.38 17.65 -14.01
N ASN A 15 -1.23 17.10 -15.21
CA ASN A 15 -2.35 16.80 -16.09
C ASN A 15 -2.83 15.37 -15.92
N VAL A 16 -1.92 14.43 -15.62
CA VAL A 16 -2.27 13.02 -15.41
C VAL A 16 -1.46 12.41 -14.26
N PRO A 17 -1.92 11.30 -13.66
CA PRO A 17 -1.19 10.62 -12.59
C PRO A 17 0.24 10.18 -12.98
N ALA A 18 0.51 9.93 -14.26
CA ALA A 18 1.84 9.57 -14.74
C ALA A 18 2.87 10.70 -14.56
N ASP A 19 2.44 11.97 -14.56
CA ASP A 19 3.32 13.13 -14.36
C ASP A 19 3.99 13.11 -12.98
N TYR A 20 3.32 12.54 -11.96
CA TYR A 20 3.90 12.39 -10.64
C TYR A 20 5.15 11.51 -10.67
N VAL A 21 5.18 10.46 -11.50
CA VAL A 21 6.33 9.55 -11.60
C VAL A 21 7.56 10.32 -12.08
N GLN A 22 7.41 11.03 -13.20
CA GLN A 22 8.49 11.84 -13.79
C GLN A 22 8.99 12.92 -12.82
N ILE A 23 8.06 13.59 -12.11
CA ILE A 23 8.43 14.61 -11.13
C ILE A 23 9.25 13.99 -10.00
N ILE A 24 8.80 12.86 -9.43
CA ILE A 24 9.45 12.21 -8.28
C ILE A 24 10.84 11.66 -8.68
N GLU A 25 10.97 11.02 -9.84
CA GLU A 25 12.25 10.51 -10.36
C GLU A 25 13.27 11.65 -10.50
N SER A 26 12.82 12.83 -10.93
CA SER A 26 13.69 14.00 -11.13
C SER A 26 14.16 14.69 -9.84
N VAL A 27 13.68 14.28 -8.65
CA VAL A 27 13.88 15.04 -7.40
C VAL A 27 15.33 15.13 -6.94
N ARG A 28 16.12 14.09 -7.19
CA ARG A 28 17.51 13.96 -6.71
C ARG A 28 18.40 13.32 -7.77
N ASN A 29 19.71 13.59 -7.70
CA ASN A 29 20.70 13.09 -8.68
C ASN A 29 20.76 11.56 -8.76
N ASN A 30 20.54 10.87 -7.63
CA ASN A 30 20.31 9.43 -7.60
C ASN A 30 18.79 9.22 -7.49
N PRO A 31 18.03 8.93 -8.56
CA PRO A 31 16.57 8.93 -8.54
C PRO A 31 15.94 8.02 -7.47
N PHE A 32 14.68 8.28 -7.13
CA PHE A 32 13.89 7.30 -6.37
C PHE A 32 13.49 6.13 -7.29
N ASP A 33 13.38 4.92 -6.75
CA ASP A 33 12.68 3.83 -7.46
C ASP A 33 11.18 4.10 -7.36
N VAL A 34 10.58 4.55 -8.47
CA VAL A 34 9.16 4.92 -8.53
C VAL A 34 8.43 3.90 -9.37
N LYS A 35 7.38 3.30 -8.80
CA LYS A 35 6.54 2.31 -9.48
C LYS A 35 5.13 2.85 -9.60
N TYR A 36 4.63 2.92 -10.84
CA TYR A 36 3.24 3.24 -11.09
C TYR A 36 2.39 2.00 -10.78
N LEU A 37 1.51 2.11 -9.80
CA LEU A 37 0.74 0.97 -9.31
C LEU A 37 -0.55 0.80 -10.10
N GLU A 38 -0.81 -0.43 -10.54
CA GLU A 38 -2.06 -0.82 -11.18
C GLU A 38 -2.93 -1.66 -10.26
N HIS A 39 -4.16 -1.93 -10.70
CA HIS A 39 -5.10 -2.80 -9.97
C HIS A 39 -4.53 -4.21 -9.72
N THR A 40 -3.60 -4.68 -10.56
CA THR A 40 -2.90 -5.97 -10.46
C THR A 40 -1.88 -6.03 -9.33
N PHE A 41 -1.44 -4.88 -8.81
CA PHE A 41 -0.50 -4.81 -7.71
C PHE A 41 -1.13 -5.23 -6.38
N PHE A 42 -2.40 -4.87 -6.17
CA PHE A 42 -3.08 -5.12 -4.89
C PHE A 42 -3.49 -6.59 -4.80
N LYS A 43 -2.98 -7.28 -3.77
CA LYS A 43 -3.28 -8.69 -3.50
C LYS A 43 -4.30 -8.85 -2.37
N ASP A 44 -5.15 -9.86 -2.46
CA ASP A 44 -6.10 -10.18 -1.40
C ASP A 44 -5.42 -10.97 -0.27
N ILE A 45 -5.26 -10.33 0.88
CA ILE A 45 -4.60 -10.89 2.07
C ILE A 45 -5.58 -11.35 3.15
N ARG A 46 -6.90 -11.24 2.93
CA ARG A 46 -7.92 -11.54 3.96
C ARG A 46 -7.82 -12.98 4.49
N ASN A 47 -7.40 -13.92 3.65
CA ASN A 47 -7.30 -15.34 3.97
C ASN A 47 -5.87 -15.81 4.24
N ILE A 48 -4.92 -14.89 4.48
CA ILE A 48 -3.49 -15.20 4.61
C ILE A 48 -3.00 -14.99 6.05
N SER A 49 -3.74 -14.32 6.93
CA SER A 49 -3.27 -14.07 8.30
C SER A 49 -3.40 -15.28 9.23
N SER A 50 -2.30 -15.71 9.86
CA SER A 50 -2.28 -16.71 10.94
C SER A 50 -2.72 -16.14 12.30
N TYR A 51 -2.71 -14.82 12.43
CA TYR A 51 -3.00 -14.11 13.68
C TYR A 51 -3.94 -12.94 13.41
N LYS A 52 -4.94 -12.76 14.27
CA LYS A 52 -5.91 -11.67 14.17
C LYS A 52 -5.33 -10.31 14.56
N ASN A 53 -4.39 -10.30 15.50
CA ASN A 53 -3.69 -9.11 15.97
C ASN A 53 -2.31 -9.53 16.52
N ILE A 54 -1.47 -8.56 16.88
CA ILE A 54 -0.13 -8.80 17.44
C ILE A 54 -0.05 -8.55 18.96
N CYS A 55 -1.20 -8.35 19.63
CA CYS A 55 -1.22 -8.08 21.07
C CYS A 55 -0.85 -9.34 21.85
N SER A 56 0.23 -9.27 22.62
CA SER A 56 0.69 -10.33 23.52
C SER A 56 -0.06 -10.36 24.85
N GLY A 57 -0.61 -9.23 25.31
CA GLY A 57 -1.29 -9.14 26.61
C GLY A 57 -2.80 -9.37 26.58
N ARG A 58 -3.30 -10.12 27.56
CA ARG A 58 -4.75 -10.29 27.84
C ARG A 58 -5.19 -9.65 29.16
N SER A 59 -4.24 -9.40 30.08
CA SER A 59 -4.48 -8.94 31.44
C SER A 59 -3.76 -7.61 31.72
N SER A 60 -4.21 -6.93 32.78
CA SER A 60 -3.50 -5.75 33.30
C SER A 60 -2.10 -6.15 33.78
N GLY A 61 -1.08 -5.44 33.31
CA GLY A 61 0.33 -5.75 33.59
C GLY A 61 1.05 -6.54 32.48
N ASP A 62 0.31 -7.09 31.52
CA ASP A 62 0.93 -7.75 30.37
C ASP A 62 1.60 -6.73 29.41
N PRO A 63 2.64 -7.15 28.68
CA PRO A 63 3.26 -6.34 27.64
C PRO A 63 2.26 -5.89 26.58
N LYS A 64 2.37 -4.62 26.19
CA LYS A 64 1.55 -3.99 25.14
C LYS A 64 2.29 -4.03 23.81
N VAL A 65 1.55 -3.78 22.73
CA VAL A 65 2.13 -3.66 21.38
C VAL A 65 3.23 -2.60 21.31
N THR A 66 3.10 -1.53 22.11
CA THR A 66 4.11 -0.47 22.22
C THR A 66 5.44 -0.94 22.82
N ASP A 67 5.43 -2.06 23.53
CA ASP A 67 6.62 -2.60 24.20
C ASP A 67 7.43 -3.52 23.28
N ILE A 68 6.87 -3.90 22.13
CA ILE A 68 7.53 -4.74 21.13
C ILE A 68 8.70 -3.98 20.49
N ARG A 69 9.88 -4.62 20.46
CA ARG A 69 11.10 -4.08 19.85
C ARG A 69 11.43 -4.68 18.51
N ALA A 70 11.06 -5.95 18.30
CA ALA A 70 11.27 -6.63 17.03
C ALA A 70 10.17 -7.67 16.78
N LEU A 71 9.84 -7.84 15.49
CA LEU A 71 8.96 -8.88 14.98
C LEU A 71 9.70 -9.63 13.87
N MET A 72 9.54 -10.95 13.83
CA MET A 72 10.03 -11.80 12.76
C MET A 72 8.85 -12.50 12.10
N TYR A 73 8.82 -12.55 10.78
CA TYR A 73 7.76 -13.23 10.02
C TYR A 73 8.34 -14.51 9.41
N SER A 74 7.82 -15.67 9.79
CA SER A 74 8.25 -16.97 9.27
C SER A 74 7.32 -17.49 8.18
N PRO A 75 7.82 -18.22 7.16
CA PRO A 75 6.99 -18.93 6.18
C PRO A 75 6.06 -19.99 6.81
N SER A 76 6.30 -20.41 8.05
CA SER A 76 5.39 -21.31 8.79
C SER A 76 4.19 -20.57 9.41
N GLY A 77 4.13 -19.25 9.27
CA GLY A 77 3.07 -18.41 9.81
C GLY A 77 3.24 -18.06 11.28
N GLU A 78 4.35 -18.42 11.92
CA GLU A 78 4.69 -17.89 13.24
C GLU A 78 5.21 -16.46 13.14
N ILE A 79 4.88 -15.67 14.16
CA ILE A 79 5.40 -14.31 14.32
C ILE A 79 6.12 -14.23 15.67
N PRO A 80 7.40 -14.64 15.76
CA PRO A 80 8.16 -14.44 16.98
C PRO A 80 8.41 -12.95 17.23
N TYR A 81 8.46 -12.55 18.50
CA TYR A 81 8.66 -11.17 18.92
C TYR A 81 9.70 -11.06 20.04
N LYS A 82 10.21 -9.84 20.23
CA LYS A 82 11.10 -9.47 21.33
C LYS A 82 10.59 -8.23 22.06
N LEU A 83 10.75 -8.20 23.37
CA LEU A 83 10.50 -7.01 24.21
C LEU A 83 11.80 -6.23 24.49
N ARG A 84 12.95 -6.91 24.44
CA ARG A 84 14.29 -6.31 24.46
C ARG A 84 15.17 -6.93 23.38
N PHE A 85 16.16 -6.21 22.88
CA PHE A 85 16.97 -6.70 21.75
C PHE A 85 17.82 -7.92 22.13
N GLU A 86 18.25 -7.98 23.39
CA GLU A 86 19.11 -9.01 23.98
C GLU A 86 18.35 -10.28 24.35
N GLU A 87 17.03 -10.20 24.52
CA GLU A 87 16.19 -11.35 24.85
C GLU A 87 16.06 -12.32 23.67
N PRO A 88 15.83 -13.62 23.94
CA PRO A 88 15.50 -14.59 22.89
C PRO A 88 14.16 -14.26 22.23
N TRP A 89 13.96 -14.76 21.01
CA TRP A 89 12.68 -14.66 20.33
C TRP A 89 11.61 -15.47 21.06
N MET A 90 10.46 -14.86 21.33
CA MET A 90 9.32 -15.52 21.95
C MET A 90 8.15 -15.64 20.98
N LEU A 91 7.35 -16.69 21.09
CA LEU A 91 6.12 -16.82 20.30
C LEU A 91 5.00 -15.97 20.88
N LEU A 92 4.14 -15.42 20.01
CA LEU A 92 2.94 -14.71 20.46
C LEU A 92 2.06 -15.64 21.31
N PRO A 93 1.60 -15.20 22.49
CA PRO A 93 0.78 -16.00 23.41
C PRO A 93 -0.69 -16.06 22.97
N GLN A 94 -0.93 -16.40 21.71
CA GLN A 94 -2.26 -16.52 21.14
C GLN A 94 -2.35 -17.69 20.15
N ARG A 95 -3.56 -18.23 20.01
CA ARG A 95 -3.82 -19.35 19.10
C ARG A 95 -3.74 -18.87 17.65
N LYS A 96 -2.97 -19.60 16.85
CA LYS A 96 -2.91 -19.40 15.40
C LYS A 96 -4.20 -19.90 14.74
N SER A 97 -4.72 -19.14 13.77
CA SER A 97 -5.66 -19.67 12.78
C SER A 97 -4.91 -20.57 11.78
N PRO A 98 -5.62 -21.48 11.09
CA PRO A 98 -5.06 -22.19 9.95
C PRO A 98 -4.39 -21.21 8.99
N PHE A 99 -3.13 -21.48 8.66
CA PHE A 99 -2.30 -20.63 7.82
C PHE A 99 -1.80 -21.44 6.63
N SER A 100 -1.88 -20.84 5.46
CA SER A 100 -1.27 -21.35 4.24
C SER A 100 -0.35 -20.26 3.72
N ALA A 101 0.96 -20.50 3.80
CA ALA A 101 1.91 -19.65 3.11
C ALA A 101 1.63 -19.76 1.62
N LYS A 102 1.35 -18.62 1.02
CA LYS A 102 1.26 -18.46 -0.42
C LYS A 102 2.40 -17.58 -0.88
N SER A 103 3.01 -17.93 -2.00
CA SER A 103 3.91 -17.01 -2.70
C SER A 103 3.10 -15.80 -3.18
N SER A 104 3.78 -14.69 -3.47
CA SER A 104 3.11 -13.50 -4.02
C SER A 104 2.45 -13.79 -5.37
N GLU A 105 3.01 -14.74 -6.11
CA GLU A 105 2.55 -15.22 -7.41
C GLU A 105 1.24 -16.00 -7.29
N ASP A 106 1.09 -16.80 -6.22
CA ASP A 106 -0.11 -17.60 -5.95
C ASP A 106 -1.26 -16.77 -5.33
N MET A 107 -0.98 -15.52 -4.96
CA MET A 107 -1.97 -14.63 -4.35
C MET A 107 -2.88 -14.02 -5.42
N GLN A 108 -4.19 -14.22 -5.21
CA GLN A 108 -5.22 -13.59 -6.02
C GLN A 108 -5.15 -12.06 -5.87
N ASN A 109 -5.40 -11.36 -6.98
CA ASN A 109 -5.51 -9.91 -6.94
C ASN A 109 -6.76 -9.50 -6.16
N LEU A 110 -6.63 -8.48 -5.33
CA LEU A 110 -7.76 -7.85 -4.63
C LEU A 110 -8.78 -7.27 -5.61
N HIS A 111 -8.28 -6.79 -6.75
CA HIS A 111 -9.09 -6.24 -7.83
C HIS A 111 -8.83 -7.04 -9.10
N GLN A 112 -9.91 -7.52 -9.74
CA GLN A 112 -9.82 -8.24 -11.01
C GLN A 112 -9.66 -7.31 -12.21
N THR A 113 -10.20 -6.10 -12.09
CA THR A 113 -10.15 -5.05 -13.12
C THR A 113 -9.85 -3.70 -12.47
N ARG A 114 -9.61 -2.69 -13.30
CA ARG A 114 -9.48 -1.30 -12.83
C ARG A 114 -10.75 -0.89 -12.08
N LEU A 115 -10.56 -0.25 -10.93
CA LEU A 115 -11.66 0.28 -10.12
C LEU A 115 -12.44 1.33 -10.90
N LYS A 116 -13.77 1.19 -10.87
CA LYS A 116 -14.68 2.17 -11.44
C LYS A 116 -14.82 3.37 -10.53
N ILE A 117 -14.88 4.55 -11.13
CA ILE A 117 -15.29 5.77 -10.44
C ILE A 117 -16.80 5.98 -10.59
N LYS A 118 -17.40 6.71 -9.65
CA LYS A 118 -18.83 7.05 -9.72
C LYS A 118 -19.11 7.88 -10.98
N ALA A 119 -20.27 7.68 -11.61
CA ALA A 119 -20.73 8.45 -12.76
C ALA A 119 -20.58 9.97 -12.57
N LEU A 120 -21.07 10.51 -11.44
CA LEU A 120 -20.94 11.93 -11.12
C LEU A 120 -19.47 12.41 -11.14
N LYS A 121 -18.55 11.60 -10.59
CA LYS A 121 -17.13 11.95 -10.57
C LYS A 121 -16.53 11.90 -11.98
N TYR A 122 -16.98 10.95 -12.80
CA TYR A 122 -16.59 10.89 -14.21
C TYR A 122 -17.06 12.14 -14.95
N ASP A 123 -18.32 12.55 -14.81
CA ASP A 123 -18.88 13.73 -15.45
C ASP A 123 -18.16 15.02 -15.04
N ASP A 124 -17.86 15.19 -13.75
CA ASP A 124 -17.06 16.32 -13.26
C ASP A 124 -15.69 16.38 -13.96
N LEU A 125 -15.04 15.22 -14.13
CA LEU A 125 -13.75 15.13 -14.81
C LEU A 125 -13.88 15.40 -16.32
N GLN A 126 -15.00 15.02 -16.94
CA GLN A 126 -15.27 15.35 -18.34
C GLN A 126 -15.45 16.86 -18.55
N GLN A 127 -16.01 17.58 -17.57
CA GLN A 127 -16.09 19.05 -17.64
C GLN A 127 -14.72 19.70 -17.47
N ILE A 128 -13.88 19.18 -16.58
CA ILE A 128 -12.54 19.71 -16.31
C ILE A 128 -11.57 19.43 -17.47
N LYS A 129 -11.71 18.32 -18.20
CA LYS A 129 -10.73 17.96 -19.25
C LYS A 129 -10.63 19.02 -20.37
N GLU A 130 -11.65 19.86 -20.56
CA GLU A 130 -11.63 20.92 -21.57
C GLU A 130 -10.59 22.01 -21.29
N VAL A 131 -10.20 22.21 -20.02
CA VAL A 131 -9.09 23.12 -19.66
C VAL A 131 -7.72 22.47 -19.75
N LEU A 132 -7.65 21.15 -19.97
CA LEU A 132 -6.40 20.41 -20.12
C LEU A 132 -5.93 20.40 -21.59
N PRO A 133 -4.62 20.31 -21.83
CA PRO A 133 -4.09 20.12 -23.19
C PRO A 133 -4.68 18.86 -23.83
N ALA A 134 -4.92 18.92 -25.15
CA ALA A 134 -5.61 17.88 -25.90
C ALA A 134 -4.98 16.49 -25.71
N ASP A 135 -3.64 16.43 -25.65
CA ASP A 135 -2.85 15.21 -25.53
C ASP A 135 -3.15 14.40 -24.25
N PHE A 136 -3.68 15.05 -23.20
CA PHE A 136 -3.99 14.39 -21.93
C PHE A 136 -5.46 13.95 -21.80
N ARG A 137 -6.33 14.41 -22.71
CA ARG A 137 -7.79 14.18 -22.60
C ARG A 137 -8.16 12.72 -22.74
N GLU A 138 -7.39 11.96 -23.53
CA GLU A 138 -7.62 10.52 -23.75
C GLU A 138 -7.58 9.73 -22.44
N PHE A 139 -6.70 10.10 -21.51
CA PHE A 139 -6.65 9.46 -20.18
C PHE A 139 -8.01 9.55 -19.47
N TYR A 140 -8.64 10.73 -19.48
CA TYR A 140 -9.91 10.98 -18.82
C TYR A 140 -11.10 10.34 -19.56
N ASN A 141 -11.03 10.25 -20.89
CA ASN A 141 -12.05 9.55 -21.69
C ASN A 141 -12.08 8.05 -21.38
N ASN A 142 -10.93 7.46 -21.05
CA ASN A 142 -10.76 6.03 -20.82
C ASN A 142 -10.81 5.63 -19.33
N LEU A 143 -11.37 6.48 -18.46
CA LEU A 143 -11.59 6.17 -17.05
C LEU A 143 -12.79 5.20 -16.89
N PRO A 144 -12.60 4.02 -16.25
CA PRO A 144 -13.71 3.12 -15.96
C PRO A 144 -14.70 3.79 -15.01
N HIS A 145 -15.99 3.71 -15.32
CA HIS A 145 -17.04 4.32 -14.52
C HIS A 145 -18.28 3.42 -14.42
N ASP A 146 -19.10 3.71 -13.41
CA ASP A 146 -20.39 3.05 -13.15
C ASP A 146 -21.51 3.57 -14.05
#